data_AF-A0A7X7QHY3-F1
#
_entry.id   AF-A0A7X7QHY3-F1
#
_cell.length_a   1.000
_cell.length_b   1.000
_cell.length_c   1.000
_cell.angle_alpha   90.00
_cell.angle_beta   90.00
_cell.angle_gamma   90.00
#
_symmetry.space_group_name_H-M   'P 1'
#
loop_
_entity.id
_entity.type
_entity.pdbx_description
1 polymer ?
#
loop_
_entity_poly.entity_id
_entity_poly.type
_entity_poly.pdbx_seq_one_letter_code
_entity_poly.pdbx_strand_id
1 'polypeptide(L)'
;MLKKYFRFVLSAVAIVVVAFAANAQAATITLTASDGYDESSFNSAVHWSNAAAPQSGNDYVVAAGLVMRTPPTTGNFTFAGDSLALGDGSNFGQFNFKGTTSGAVITVDDLRLNDGRIYQVAQSTVPPLMPFIPQVLAGNISLETGGGWLWSHRVDAKLTISANIGGVGGLTIMTGESAPLSTNGVVFTGTNSYQGGTTIATYARLDVQKDYGLGTGNVTLSANSSLVLGLGDTNNYIDDLASLILANDTDTAVELNYDGIDTIGALSFDGGATWAAVGTWGAPDSGADHTSDRFSGTGYLQIVPEPSALTLLAAGLVGLLAYAWRRWR
;
A
#
# COMPACT_ATOMS: atom_id res chain seq x y z
N MET A 1 -68.27 10.87 48.96
CA MET A 1 -68.13 9.57 49.64
C MET A 1 -67.82 8.51 48.59
N LEU A 2 -66.79 7.68 48.85
CA LEU A 2 -66.57 6.31 48.37
C LEU A 2 -66.78 6.03 46.85
N LYS A 3 -65.71 5.76 46.08
CA LYS A 3 -65.11 4.41 45.95
C LYS A 3 -66.24 3.36 45.75
N LYS A 4 -66.28 2.53 44.68
CA LYS A 4 -65.22 1.60 44.27
C LYS A 4 -65.83 0.56 43.28
N TYR A 5 -65.02 0.10 42.32
CA TYR A 5 -65.10 -1.18 41.58
C TYR A 5 -65.98 -1.31 40.31
N PHE A 6 -65.35 -1.14 39.14
CA PHE A 6 -65.28 -2.24 38.18
C PHE A 6 -63.95 -2.15 37.42
N ARG A 7 -63.11 -3.17 37.57
CA ARG A 7 -61.78 -3.30 36.95
C ARG A 7 -61.86 -4.30 35.80
N PHE A 8 -60.95 -4.13 34.82
CA PHE A 8 -60.58 -5.05 33.73
C PHE A 8 -61.65 -5.16 32.63
N VAL A 9 -61.38 -4.87 31.35
CA VAL A 9 -60.60 -5.71 30.42
C VAL A 9 -60.41 -4.96 29.07
N LEU A 10 -59.21 -5.05 28.46
CA LEU A 10 -58.81 -4.75 27.05
C LEU A 10 -58.93 -3.28 26.56
N SER A 11 -58.02 -2.67 25.79
CA SER A 11 -56.80 -3.09 25.11
C SER A 11 -55.97 -1.86 24.75
N ALA A 12 -54.65 -2.02 24.77
CA ALA A 12 -53.65 -0.99 24.54
C ALA A 12 -53.70 -0.37 23.13
N VAL A 13 -53.56 0.95 23.06
CA VAL A 13 -52.91 1.63 21.93
C VAL A 13 -51.91 2.61 22.54
N ALA A 14 -50.83 2.06 23.09
CA ALA A 14 -49.60 2.81 23.23
C ALA A 14 -48.93 2.79 21.86
N ILE A 15 -48.98 3.91 21.14
CA ILE A 15 -48.18 4.11 19.93
C ILE A 15 -46.73 4.14 20.39
N VAL A 16 -46.07 2.99 20.37
CA VAL A 16 -44.62 2.91 20.38
C VAL A 16 -44.18 3.33 18.99
N VAL A 17 -43.81 4.60 18.82
CA VAL A 17 -42.99 5.01 17.68
C VAL A 17 -41.62 4.38 17.90
N VAL A 18 -41.45 3.14 17.43
CA VAL A 18 -40.13 2.60 17.18
C VAL A 18 -39.58 3.45 16.04
N ALA A 19 -38.71 4.41 16.36
CA ALA A 19 -37.84 4.99 15.38
C ALA A 19 -36.96 3.84 14.87
N PHE A 20 -37.38 3.23 13.77
CA PHE A 20 -36.46 2.46 12.95
C PHE A 20 -35.43 3.48 12.46
N ALA A 21 -34.32 3.61 13.19
CA ALA A 21 -33.08 4.00 12.56
C ALA A 21 -32.83 2.92 11.51
N ALA A 22 -33.31 3.16 10.29
CA ALA A 22 -32.80 2.44 9.14
C ALA A 22 -31.30 2.67 9.22
N ASN A 23 -30.54 1.60 9.48
CA ASN A 23 -29.12 1.63 9.20
C ASN A 23 -29.05 1.90 7.70
N ALA A 24 -28.90 3.17 7.32
CA ALA A 24 -28.62 3.54 5.96
C ALA A 24 -27.27 2.89 5.70
N GLN A 25 -27.29 1.73 5.03
CA GLN A 25 -26.06 1.18 4.50
C GLN A 25 -25.53 2.22 3.52
N ALA A 26 -24.24 2.51 3.62
CA ALA A 26 -23.59 3.43 2.71
C ALA A 26 -23.96 3.02 1.28
N ALA A 27 -24.49 3.96 0.49
CA ALA A 27 -24.83 3.63 -0.89
C ALA A 27 -23.52 3.41 -1.64
N THR A 28 -23.44 2.32 -2.40
CA THR A 28 -22.31 2.11 -3.31
C THR A 28 -22.55 2.91 -4.59
N ILE A 29 -21.75 3.94 -4.80
CA ILE A 29 -21.79 4.83 -5.96
C ILE A 29 -20.65 4.44 -6.90
N THR A 30 -20.97 4.24 -8.18
CA THR A 30 -20.00 3.76 -9.16
C THR A 30 -19.67 4.86 -10.16
N LEU A 31 -18.42 4.91 -10.58
CA LEU A 31 -18.01 5.74 -11.71
C LEU A 31 -18.57 5.11 -12.99
N THR A 32 -19.18 5.93 -13.85
CA THR A 32 -19.88 5.48 -15.06
C THR A 32 -19.11 5.78 -16.34
N ALA A 33 -18.13 6.69 -16.29
CA ALA A 33 -17.23 7.02 -17.39
C ALA A 33 -15.89 7.55 -16.83
N SER A 34 -14.83 7.47 -17.63
CA SER A 34 -13.52 8.00 -17.24
C SER A 34 -13.49 9.52 -17.31
N ASP A 35 -12.79 10.14 -16.37
CA ASP A 35 -12.48 11.57 -16.41
C ASP A 35 -11.61 11.90 -17.63
N GLY A 36 -12.06 12.91 -18.40
CA GLY A 36 -11.23 13.64 -19.34
C GLY A 36 -10.04 14.32 -18.66
N TYR A 37 -9.12 14.91 -19.42
CA TYR A 37 -7.89 15.49 -18.86
C TYR A 37 -8.14 16.65 -17.88
N ASP A 38 -9.17 17.45 -18.14
CA ASP A 38 -9.55 18.62 -17.34
C ASP A 38 -10.76 18.35 -16.42
N GLU A 39 -11.20 17.10 -16.35
CA GLU A 39 -12.31 16.66 -15.49
C GLU A 39 -11.77 16.05 -14.19
N SER A 40 -12.60 16.09 -13.15
CA SER A 40 -12.29 15.45 -11.87
C SER A 40 -13.56 14.98 -11.19
N SER A 41 -13.74 13.66 -11.11
CA SER A 41 -14.78 13.06 -10.28
C SER A 41 -14.39 12.99 -8.80
N PHE A 42 -13.13 13.30 -8.44
CA PHE A 42 -12.63 13.27 -7.06
C PHE A 42 -13.37 14.24 -6.12
N ASN A 43 -13.81 15.40 -6.61
CA ASN A 43 -14.52 16.40 -5.81
C ASN A 43 -15.70 17.05 -6.54
N SER A 44 -16.14 16.47 -7.65
CA SER A 44 -17.27 17.00 -8.44
C SER A 44 -18.28 15.90 -8.75
N ALA A 45 -19.45 16.30 -9.24
CA ALA A 45 -20.54 15.38 -9.58
C ALA A 45 -20.34 14.63 -10.91
N VAL A 46 -19.21 14.87 -11.58
CA VAL A 46 -18.89 14.28 -12.88
C VAL A 46 -18.86 12.76 -12.77
N HIS A 47 -19.44 12.08 -13.77
CA HIS A 47 -19.45 10.63 -14.00
C HIS A 47 -19.90 9.68 -12.87
N TRP A 48 -20.31 10.17 -11.71
CA TRP A 48 -20.89 9.32 -10.66
C TRP A 48 -22.33 8.89 -10.98
N SER A 49 -22.67 7.65 -10.67
CA SER A 49 -23.99 7.07 -10.96
C SER A 49 -25.17 7.78 -10.29
N ASN A 50 -24.91 8.53 -9.21
CA ASN A 50 -25.90 9.36 -8.53
C ASN A 50 -25.88 10.85 -8.96
N ALA A 51 -25.01 11.21 -9.91
CA ALA A 51 -24.84 12.57 -10.42
C ALA A 51 -24.61 13.62 -9.32
N ALA A 52 -23.95 13.25 -8.22
CA ALA A 52 -23.59 14.14 -7.14
C ALA A 52 -22.10 14.01 -6.80
N ALA A 53 -21.51 15.08 -6.28
CA ALA A 53 -20.12 15.04 -5.83
C ALA A 53 -19.96 14.05 -4.67
N PRO A 54 -18.74 13.50 -4.48
CA PRO A 54 -18.44 12.66 -3.33
C PRO A 54 -18.86 13.31 -2.01
N GLN A 55 -19.49 12.54 -1.14
CA GLN A 55 -19.96 12.99 0.18
C GLN A 55 -19.99 11.83 1.17
N SER A 56 -19.84 12.16 2.44
CA SER A 56 -19.85 11.20 3.54
C SER A 56 -21.16 10.40 3.59
N GLY A 57 -21.10 9.18 4.10
CA GLY A 57 -22.22 8.25 4.12
C GLY A 57 -22.34 7.38 2.86
N ASN A 58 -21.39 7.47 1.93
CA ASN A 58 -21.39 6.64 0.71
C ASN A 58 -20.00 6.05 0.42
N ASP A 59 -20.01 4.86 -0.15
CA ASP A 59 -18.83 4.18 -0.66
C ASP A 59 -18.74 4.39 -2.17
N TYR A 60 -17.55 4.67 -2.69
CA TYR A 60 -17.34 4.97 -4.10
C TYR A 60 -16.47 3.92 -4.77
N VAL A 61 -16.80 3.57 -6.01
CA VAL A 61 -16.09 2.53 -6.75
C VAL A 61 -15.69 3.03 -8.15
N VAL A 62 -14.41 2.91 -8.47
CA VAL A 62 -13.86 3.05 -9.81
C VAL A 62 -13.46 1.66 -10.29
N ALA A 63 -14.25 1.08 -11.20
CA ALA A 63 -14.05 -0.29 -11.69
C ALA A 63 -13.78 -0.32 -13.21
N ALA A 64 -13.56 -1.53 -13.75
CA ALA A 64 -13.66 -1.86 -15.18
C ALA A 64 -12.90 -0.93 -16.15
N GLY A 65 -11.62 -0.67 -15.88
CA GLY A 65 -10.75 0.13 -16.74
C GLY A 65 -11.04 1.63 -16.73
N LEU A 66 -11.93 2.09 -15.84
CA LEU A 66 -12.24 3.50 -15.69
C LEU A 66 -11.14 4.24 -14.94
N VAL A 67 -11.00 5.52 -15.27
CA VAL A 67 -9.97 6.40 -14.71
C VAL A 67 -10.62 7.61 -14.05
N MET A 68 -10.40 7.76 -12.75
CA MET A 68 -10.72 8.98 -12.00
C MET A 68 -9.49 9.88 -11.89
N ARG A 69 -9.69 11.20 -11.75
CA ARG A 69 -8.64 12.21 -11.63
C ARG A 69 -8.85 13.12 -10.43
N THR A 70 -7.77 13.51 -9.77
CA THR A 70 -7.79 14.67 -8.87
C THR A 70 -8.06 15.96 -9.66
N PRO A 71 -8.44 17.07 -9.02
CA PRO A 71 -8.61 18.35 -9.71
C PRO A 71 -7.30 18.81 -10.40
N PRO A 72 -7.37 19.35 -11.62
CA PRO A 72 -6.21 19.89 -12.35
C PRO A 72 -5.86 21.32 -11.90
N THR A 73 -5.97 21.61 -10.60
CA THR A 73 -5.83 22.95 -10.04
C THR A 73 -4.89 22.97 -8.83
N THR A 74 -4.66 24.16 -8.28
CA THR A 74 -3.78 24.35 -7.13
C THR A 74 -4.47 23.98 -5.83
N GLY A 75 -3.75 23.37 -4.89
CA GLY A 75 -4.20 23.15 -3.53
C GLY A 75 -4.21 21.69 -3.10
N ASN A 76 -4.58 21.49 -1.84
CA ASN A 76 -4.81 20.17 -1.25
C ASN A 76 -6.26 19.77 -1.47
N PHE A 77 -6.51 18.47 -1.62
CA PHE A 77 -7.86 17.94 -1.83
C PHE A 77 -8.10 16.72 -0.95
N THR A 78 -9.30 16.61 -0.39
CA THR A 78 -9.75 15.46 0.39
C THR A 78 -10.95 14.84 -0.31
N PHE A 79 -10.92 13.53 -0.52
CA PHE A 79 -12.06 12.78 -1.01
C PHE A 79 -13.12 12.73 0.08
N ALA A 80 -14.33 13.18 -0.22
CA ALA A 80 -15.36 13.34 0.81
C ALA A 80 -16.22 12.09 1.05
N GLY A 81 -16.05 11.03 0.25
CA GLY A 81 -16.73 9.75 0.47
C GLY A 81 -16.14 8.96 1.64
N ASP A 82 -16.91 8.01 2.17
CA ASP A 82 -16.48 7.17 3.29
C ASP A 82 -15.35 6.21 2.86
N SER A 83 -15.44 5.68 1.63
CA SER A 83 -14.36 4.91 1.02
C SER A 83 -14.30 5.11 -0.50
N LEU A 84 -13.14 4.82 -1.06
CA LEU A 84 -12.90 4.76 -2.50
C LEU A 84 -12.25 3.42 -2.85
N ALA A 85 -12.95 2.55 -3.56
CA ALA A 85 -12.42 1.29 -4.06
C ALA A 85 -11.96 1.44 -5.53
N LEU A 86 -10.77 0.94 -5.83
CA LEU A 86 -10.20 0.88 -7.18
C LEU A 86 -10.04 -0.58 -7.61
N GLY A 87 -10.69 -0.92 -8.72
CA GLY A 87 -10.66 -2.26 -9.31
C GLY A 87 -11.57 -3.27 -8.59
N ASP A 88 -11.66 -4.46 -9.17
CA ASP A 88 -12.50 -5.57 -8.69
C ASP A 88 -11.73 -6.90 -8.51
N GLY A 89 -10.41 -6.86 -8.61
CA GLY A 89 -9.51 -8.01 -8.52
C GLY A 89 -9.31 -8.76 -9.84
N SER A 90 -10.08 -8.43 -10.89
CA SER A 90 -9.91 -8.95 -12.25
C SER A 90 -9.69 -7.83 -13.28
N ASN A 91 -10.24 -6.65 -13.01
CA ASN A 91 -10.11 -5.46 -13.83
C ASN A 91 -9.63 -4.31 -12.95
N PHE A 92 -8.63 -3.59 -13.45
CA PHE A 92 -8.14 -2.42 -12.77
C PHE A 92 -9.19 -1.30 -12.75
N GLY A 93 -9.18 -0.52 -11.66
CA GLY A 93 -9.69 0.85 -11.62
C GLY A 93 -8.51 1.77 -11.36
N GLN A 94 -8.51 2.96 -11.93
CA GLN A 94 -7.34 3.84 -11.86
C GLN A 94 -7.66 5.21 -11.28
N PHE A 95 -6.75 5.70 -10.44
CA PHE A 95 -6.79 7.03 -9.85
C PHE A 95 -5.53 7.82 -10.24
N ASN A 96 -5.74 8.92 -10.98
CA ASN A 96 -4.66 9.74 -11.51
C ASN A 96 -4.54 11.06 -10.77
N PHE A 97 -3.29 11.42 -10.50
CA PHE A 97 -2.91 12.69 -9.91
C PHE A 97 -2.74 13.72 -11.03
N LYS A 98 -3.30 14.91 -10.81
CA LYS A 98 -3.40 16.00 -11.79
C LYS A 98 -3.19 17.37 -11.16
N GLY A 99 -2.92 17.50 -9.86
CA GLY A 99 -2.76 18.82 -9.24
C GLY A 99 -1.57 19.62 -9.79
N THR A 100 -1.64 20.95 -9.74
CA THR A 100 -0.57 21.85 -10.25
C THR A 100 0.45 22.27 -9.19
N THR A 101 0.24 21.90 -7.93
CA THR A 101 1.06 22.34 -6.79
C THR A 101 1.98 21.21 -6.32
N SER A 102 3.30 21.44 -6.39
CA SER A 102 4.29 20.47 -5.91
C SER A 102 4.14 20.26 -4.40
N GLY A 103 4.09 19.01 -3.98
CA GLY A 103 3.90 18.63 -2.58
C GLY A 103 2.46 18.80 -2.07
N ALA A 104 1.49 19.12 -2.94
CA ALA A 104 0.09 19.15 -2.53
C ALA A 104 -0.35 17.77 -2.01
N VAL A 105 -1.13 17.81 -0.93
CA VAL A 105 -1.63 16.62 -0.25
C VAL A 105 -3.01 16.28 -0.79
N ILE A 106 -3.12 15.07 -1.32
CA ILE A 106 -4.36 14.42 -1.72
C ILE A 106 -4.69 13.40 -0.64
N THR A 107 -5.85 13.54 -0.01
CA THR A 107 -6.25 12.68 1.11
C THR A 107 -7.43 11.80 0.70
N VAL A 108 -7.31 10.50 0.93
CA VAL A 108 -8.42 9.53 0.85
C VAL A 108 -8.40 8.73 2.14
N ASP A 109 -9.39 8.93 3.00
CA ASP A 109 -9.37 8.39 4.36
C ASP A 109 -9.39 6.85 4.38
N ASP A 110 -10.10 6.22 3.44
CA ASP A 110 -10.15 4.77 3.20
C ASP A 110 -10.08 4.48 1.69
N LEU A 111 -8.87 4.22 1.18
CA LEU A 111 -8.61 3.81 -0.20
C LEU A 111 -8.40 2.30 -0.27
N ARG A 112 -9.24 1.59 -1.02
CA ARG A 112 -9.16 0.13 -1.16
C ARG A 112 -8.68 -0.24 -2.57
N LEU A 113 -7.62 -1.05 -2.67
CA LEU A 113 -7.08 -1.50 -3.95
C LEU A 113 -7.34 -2.99 -4.13
N ASN A 114 -8.06 -3.35 -5.20
CA ASN A 114 -8.26 -4.72 -5.63
C ASN A 114 -7.95 -4.79 -7.14
N ASP A 115 -6.67 -4.95 -7.47
CA ASP A 115 -6.11 -4.61 -8.79
C ASP A 115 -6.17 -3.10 -9.12
N GLY A 116 -6.30 -2.27 -8.07
CA GLY A 116 -6.37 -0.81 -8.19
C GLY A 116 -5.02 -0.18 -8.58
N ARG A 117 -5.07 0.87 -9.40
CA ARG A 117 -3.88 1.58 -9.89
C ARG A 117 -3.88 3.03 -9.44
N ILE A 118 -2.79 3.46 -8.83
CA ILE A 118 -2.54 4.86 -8.49
C ILE A 118 -1.44 5.37 -9.41
N TYR A 119 -1.71 6.46 -10.12
CA TYR A 119 -0.85 6.92 -11.18
C TYR A 119 -0.55 8.41 -11.11
N GLN A 120 0.72 8.73 -10.89
CA GLN A 120 1.24 10.07 -11.05
C GLN A 120 1.57 10.35 -12.52
N VAL A 121 0.77 11.21 -13.17
CA VAL A 121 0.88 11.51 -14.60
C VAL A 121 0.71 13.00 -14.91
N ALA A 122 1.37 13.50 -15.95
CA ALA A 122 1.27 14.89 -16.40
C ALA A 122 -0.16 15.32 -16.71
N GLN A 123 -0.42 16.63 -16.59
CA GLN A 123 -1.76 17.20 -16.71
C GLN A 123 -2.36 17.09 -18.12
N SER A 124 -1.55 17.25 -19.17
CA SER A 124 -2.06 17.36 -20.54
C SER A 124 -1.19 16.63 -21.57
N THR A 125 -1.83 16.06 -22.59
CA THR A 125 -1.18 15.58 -23.83
C THR A 125 -1.02 16.68 -24.88
N VAL A 126 -1.53 17.89 -24.62
CA VAL A 126 -1.43 19.04 -25.53
C VAL A 126 -0.11 19.77 -25.28
N PRO A 127 0.76 19.93 -26.31
CA PRO A 127 1.99 20.69 -26.17
C PRO A 127 1.76 22.16 -25.76
N PRO A 128 2.64 22.74 -24.90
CA PRO A 128 3.77 22.07 -24.26
C PRO A 128 3.30 21.08 -23.19
N LEU A 129 3.90 19.89 -23.18
CA LEU A 129 3.66 18.91 -22.11
C LEU A 129 3.88 19.62 -20.77
N MET A 130 2.83 19.69 -19.96
CA MET A 130 2.94 20.32 -18.65
C MET A 130 3.88 19.49 -17.75
N PRO A 131 4.66 20.14 -16.87
CA PRO A 131 5.61 19.44 -16.01
C PRO A 131 4.90 18.42 -15.12
N PHE A 132 5.58 17.33 -14.80
CA PHE A 132 5.13 16.41 -13.76
C PHE A 132 5.26 17.10 -12.42
N ILE A 133 4.15 17.17 -11.69
CA ILE A 133 4.11 17.84 -10.40
C ILE A 133 4.02 16.78 -9.30
N PRO A 134 5.09 16.59 -8.49
CA PRO A 134 5.04 15.70 -7.33
C PRO A 134 3.86 16.01 -6.41
N GLN A 135 3.16 14.98 -5.96
CA GLN A 135 2.06 15.09 -5.00
C GLN A 135 2.23 14.02 -3.91
N VAL A 136 1.56 14.25 -2.79
CA VAL A 136 1.54 13.36 -1.64
C VAL A 136 0.16 12.73 -1.53
N LEU A 137 0.09 11.40 -1.43
CA LEU A 137 -1.13 10.68 -1.05
C LEU A 137 -1.11 10.37 0.44
N ALA A 138 -2.08 10.92 1.16
CA ALA A 138 -2.32 10.72 2.58
C ALA A 138 -3.65 9.96 2.84
N GLY A 139 -3.87 9.55 4.09
CA GLY A 139 -5.01 8.74 4.51
C GLY A 139 -4.60 7.30 4.80
N ASN A 140 -5.43 6.32 4.43
CA ASN A 140 -5.12 4.89 4.58
C ASN A 140 -5.36 4.14 3.28
N ILE A 141 -4.51 3.15 3.00
CA ILE A 141 -4.64 2.26 1.85
C ILE A 141 -4.80 0.82 2.35
N SER A 142 -5.83 0.12 1.88
CA SER A 142 -6.03 -1.31 2.11
C SER A 142 -5.82 -2.09 0.81
N LEU A 143 -4.88 -3.02 0.79
CA LEU A 143 -4.65 -3.96 -0.31
C LEU A 143 -5.54 -5.19 -0.12
N GLU A 144 -6.55 -5.33 -0.96
CA GLU A 144 -7.40 -6.52 -1.05
C GLU A 144 -6.64 -7.65 -1.77
N THR A 145 -7.22 -8.83 -1.90
CA THR A 145 -6.54 -10.01 -2.47
C THR A 145 -5.97 -9.79 -3.87
N GLY A 146 -6.56 -8.91 -4.69
CA GLY A 146 -6.03 -8.55 -6.01
C GLY A 146 -4.84 -7.60 -5.97
N GLY A 147 -4.50 -7.04 -4.80
CA GLY A 147 -3.37 -6.14 -4.62
C GLY A 147 -3.56 -4.76 -5.25
N GLY A 148 -2.44 -4.06 -5.43
CA GLY A 148 -2.44 -2.72 -6.01
C GLY A 148 -1.17 -2.38 -6.77
N TRP A 149 -1.24 -1.28 -7.51
CA TRP A 149 -0.16 -0.78 -8.34
C TRP A 149 0.10 0.70 -8.07
N LEU A 150 1.36 1.06 -7.87
CA LEU A 150 1.80 2.44 -7.75
C LEU A 150 2.70 2.79 -8.94
N TRP A 151 2.31 3.81 -9.69
CA TRP A 151 2.95 4.15 -10.95
C TRP A 151 3.48 5.59 -10.94
N SER A 152 4.80 5.73 -11.11
CA SER A 152 5.47 7.00 -11.41
C SER A 152 5.74 7.08 -12.92
N HIS A 153 5.13 8.00 -13.67
CA HIS A 153 5.23 7.91 -15.15
C HIS A 153 6.64 8.07 -15.70
N ARG A 154 7.45 8.98 -15.14
CA ARG A 154 8.74 9.40 -15.68
C ARG A 154 9.81 9.52 -14.61
N VAL A 155 11.07 9.61 -15.05
CA VAL A 155 12.25 9.75 -14.17
C VAL A 155 12.13 10.91 -13.17
N ASP A 156 11.41 11.98 -13.51
CA ASP A 156 11.18 13.16 -12.67
C ASP A 156 9.88 13.10 -11.85
N ALA A 157 8.97 12.17 -12.13
CA ALA A 157 7.68 12.08 -11.48
C ALA A 157 7.78 11.36 -10.13
N LYS A 158 7.87 12.12 -9.03
CA LYS A 158 7.78 11.55 -7.68
C LYS A 158 6.33 11.35 -7.26
N LEU A 159 6.00 10.14 -6.79
CA LEU A 159 4.76 9.85 -6.06
C LEU A 159 5.12 9.56 -4.60
N THR A 160 4.76 10.45 -3.69
CA THR A 160 4.98 10.23 -2.26
C THR A 160 3.71 9.65 -1.64
N ILE A 161 3.84 8.51 -0.97
CA ILE A 161 2.79 7.88 -0.19
C ILE A 161 3.11 8.12 1.28
N SER A 162 2.33 8.98 1.92
CA SER A 162 2.35 9.17 3.38
C SER A 162 1.24 8.41 4.08
N ALA A 163 0.30 7.84 3.32
CA ALA A 163 -0.71 6.93 3.83
C ALA A 163 -0.07 5.64 4.38
N ASN A 164 -0.64 5.11 5.46
CA ASN A 164 -0.33 3.76 5.93
C ASN A 164 -0.98 2.75 4.99
N ILE A 165 -0.23 1.72 4.58
CA ILE A 165 -0.70 0.66 3.68
C ILE A 165 -0.85 -0.63 4.50
N GLY A 166 -2.07 -1.19 4.54
CA GLY A 166 -2.38 -2.47 5.17
C GLY A 166 -3.04 -3.45 4.19
N GLY A 167 -3.49 -4.58 4.71
CA GLY A 167 -4.25 -5.58 3.94
C GLY A 167 -3.48 -6.87 3.63
N VAL A 168 -4.04 -7.69 2.74
CA VAL A 168 -3.51 -9.01 2.40
C VAL A 168 -2.88 -9.07 1.01
N GLY A 169 -3.23 -8.11 0.14
CA GLY A 169 -2.73 -8.05 -1.23
C GLY A 169 -1.27 -7.67 -1.35
N GLY A 170 -0.68 -8.03 -2.50
CA GLY A 170 0.65 -7.57 -2.90
C GLY A 170 0.62 -6.17 -3.51
N LEU A 171 1.79 -5.55 -3.59
CA LEU A 171 1.98 -4.23 -4.16
C LEU A 171 3.00 -4.29 -5.28
N THR A 172 2.71 -3.66 -6.41
CA THR A 172 3.69 -3.52 -7.49
C THR A 172 4.01 -2.05 -7.76
N ILE A 173 5.30 -1.75 -7.80
CA ILE A 173 5.84 -0.43 -8.15
C ILE A 173 6.24 -0.45 -9.62
N MET A 174 5.74 0.52 -10.38
CA MET A 174 5.99 0.64 -11.81
C MET A 174 6.51 2.02 -12.19
N THR A 175 7.18 2.05 -13.33
CA THR A 175 7.48 3.27 -14.06
C THR A 175 6.88 3.23 -15.46
N GLY A 176 6.66 4.39 -16.08
CA GLY A 176 6.30 4.48 -17.49
C GLY A 176 7.52 4.52 -18.42
N GLU A 177 8.72 4.53 -17.83
CA GLU A 177 9.97 4.62 -18.56
C GLU A 177 10.48 3.25 -19.01
N SER A 178 11.19 3.25 -20.13
CA SER A 178 11.89 2.08 -20.66
C SER A 178 13.41 2.15 -20.49
N ALA A 179 13.96 3.31 -20.11
CA ALA A 179 15.34 3.60 -19.67
C ALA A 179 15.59 5.14 -19.70
N PRO A 180 16.50 5.71 -18.89
CA PRO A 180 17.25 5.08 -17.79
C PRO A 180 16.37 4.81 -16.55
N LEU A 181 16.96 4.25 -15.48
CA LEU A 181 16.31 4.08 -14.17
C LEU A 181 15.56 5.36 -13.74
N SER A 182 14.36 5.21 -13.17
CA SER A 182 13.66 6.33 -12.54
C SER A 182 14.47 6.85 -11.35
N THR A 183 14.77 8.15 -11.33
CA THR A 183 15.54 8.77 -10.24
C THR A 183 14.65 9.19 -9.07
N ASN A 184 13.37 9.52 -9.31
CA ASN A 184 12.45 9.98 -8.27
C ASN A 184 11.45 8.90 -7.78
N GLY A 185 11.03 7.98 -8.65
CA GLY A 185 10.22 6.80 -8.29
C GLY A 185 8.98 7.03 -7.40
N VAL A 186 8.64 5.99 -6.65
CA VAL A 186 7.66 6.04 -5.55
C VAL A 186 8.40 6.18 -4.23
N VAL A 187 7.87 6.96 -3.28
CA VAL A 187 8.46 7.15 -1.95
C VAL A 187 7.45 6.79 -0.87
N PHE A 188 7.82 5.89 0.04
CA PHE A 188 7.05 5.57 1.25
C PHE A 188 7.56 6.34 2.44
N THR A 189 6.64 7.07 3.07
CA THR A 189 6.89 7.86 4.28
C THR A 189 5.97 7.44 5.43
N GLY A 190 5.07 6.49 5.19
CA GLY A 190 4.21 5.85 6.19
C GLY A 190 4.76 4.49 6.66
N THR A 191 4.19 3.99 7.75
CA THR A 191 4.46 2.67 8.31
C THR A 191 3.41 1.68 7.80
N ASN A 192 3.85 0.56 7.23
CA ASN A 192 2.99 -0.36 6.51
C ASN A 192 2.84 -1.71 7.23
N SER A 193 1.73 -2.40 6.96
CA SER A 193 1.39 -3.68 7.59
C SER A 193 0.71 -4.65 6.62
N TYR A 194 0.88 -4.45 5.31
CA TYR A 194 0.33 -5.35 4.31
C TYR A 194 1.14 -6.66 4.26
N GLN A 195 0.45 -7.76 3.99
CA GLN A 195 1.04 -9.10 4.06
C GLN A 195 1.54 -9.64 2.71
N GLY A 196 1.00 -9.12 1.61
CA GLY A 196 1.46 -9.51 0.28
C GLY A 196 2.86 -8.96 -0.02
N GLY A 197 3.54 -9.59 -0.97
CA GLY A 197 4.88 -9.15 -1.38
C GLY A 197 4.89 -7.80 -2.09
N THR A 198 6.06 -7.16 -2.09
CA THR A 198 6.33 -5.96 -2.88
C THR A 198 7.15 -6.33 -4.10
N THR A 199 6.67 -5.99 -5.30
CA THR A 199 7.43 -6.14 -6.54
C THR A 199 7.83 -4.78 -7.07
N ILE A 200 9.12 -4.56 -7.32
CA ILE A 200 9.63 -3.38 -8.00
C ILE A 200 9.93 -3.78 -9.45
N ALA A 201 9.13 -3.28 -10.38
CA ALA A 201 9.23 -3.62 -11.79
C ALA A 201 10.50 -3.04 -12.43
N THR A 202 10.85 -3.53 -13.61
CA THR A 202 11.98 -3.04 -14.40
C THR A 202 11.89 -1.53 -14.59
N TYR A 203 13.02 -0.85 -14.38
CA TYR A 203 13.22 0.60 -14.39
C TYR A 203 12.55 1.38 -13.26
N ALA A 204 11.77 0.72 -12.41
CA ALA A 204 11.12 1.36 -11.28
C ALA A 204 12.09 1.56 -10.11
N ARG A 205 11.76 2.57 -9.30
CA ARG A 205 12.46 2.89 -8.06
C ARG A 205 11.45 3.01 -6.93
N LEU A 206 11.78 2.40 -5.79
CA LEU A 206 11.08 2.60 -4.54
C LEU A 206 12.06 3.14 -3.49
N ASP A 207 11.69 4.23 -2.83
CA ASP A 207 12.42 4.79 -1.70
C ASP A 207 11.59 4.63 -0.42
N VAL A 208 12.12 3.90 0.57
CA VAL A 208 11.45 3.56 1.82
C VAL A 208 12.10 4.33 2.95
N GLN A 209 11.34 5.29 3.50
CA GLN A 209 11.85 6.28 4.46
C GLN A 209 11.41 6.03 5.91
N LYS A 210 10.86 4.85 6.20
CA LYS A 210 10.34 4.48 7.53
C LYS A 210 10.50 2.99 7.81
N ASP A 211 10.67 2.67 9.09
CA ASP A 211 10.54 1.31 9.59
C ASP A 211 9.16 0.73 9.25
N TYR A 212 9.13 -0.57 9.00
CA TYR A 212 8.02 -1.37 8.53
C TYR A 212 7.44 -0.88 7.19
N GLY A 213 8.24 -0.16 6.39
CA GLY A 213 7.78 0.43 5.14
C GLY A 213 7.42 -0.60 4.06
N LEU A 214 7.91 -1.83 4.12
CA LEU A 214 7.64 -2.86 3.09
C LEU A 214 6.62 -3.93 3.51
N GLY A 215 5.95 -3.74 4.64
CA GLY A 215 5.00 -4.74 5.17
C GLY A 215 5.72 -6.02 5.59
N THR A 216 5.02 -7.17 5.54
CA THR A 216 5.54 -8.47 6.00
C THR A 216 5.82 -9.45 4.86
N GLY A 217 5.58 -9.06 3.61
CA GLY A 217 5.76 -9.91 2.44
C GLY A 217 7.16 -9.83 1.84
N ASN A 218 7.50 -10.81 1.00
CA ASN A 218 8.76 -10.81 0.26
C ASN A 218 8.90 -9.58 -0.65
N VAL A 219 10.14 -9.12 -0.82
CA VAL A 219 10.48 -7.98 -1.67
C VAL A 219 11.23 -8.49 -2.89
N THR A 220 10.70 -8.24 -4.08
CA THR A 220 11.27 -8.69 -5.35
C THR A 220 11.64 -7.51 -6.23
N LEU A 221 12.89 -7.43 -6.65
CA LEU A 221 13.40 -6.44 -7.60
C LEU A 221 13.57 -7.11 -8.96
N SER A 222 12.88 -6.57 -9.97
CA SER A 222 13.07 -6.97 -11.36
C SER A 222 14.36 -6.37 -11.93
N ALA A 223 14.77 -6.80 -13.12
CA ALA A 223 15.99 -6.31 -13.73
C ALA A 223 15.98 -4.80 -13.93
N ASN A 224 17.13 -4.15 -13.74
CA ASN A 224 17.26 -2.69 -13.80
C ASN A 224 16.23 -2.01 -12.87
N SER A 225 16.09 -2.43 -11.63
CA SER A 225 15.26 -1.71 -10.64
C SER A 225 16.09 -1.25 -9.45
N SER A 226 15.56 -0.33 -8.66
CA SER A 226 16.25 0.11 -7.44
C SER A 226 15.33 0.20 -6.23
N LEU A 227 15.90 -0.16 -5.09
CA LEU A 227 15.30 0.01 -3.77
C LEU A 227 16.24 0.87 -2.92
N VAL A 228 15.68 1.87 -2.26
CA VAL A 228 16.37 2.63 -1.22
C VAL A 228 15.72 2.36 0.10
N LEU A 229 16.56 2.08 1.10
CA LEU A 229 16.17 1.94 2.48
C LEU A 229 16.89 3.01 3.28
N GLY A 230 16.17 3.78 4.08
CA GLY A 230 16.79 4.80 4.93
C GLY A 230 15.80 5.55 5.80
N LEU A 231 16.31 6.45 6.66
CA LEU A 231 15.52 7.35 7.50
C LEU A 231 14.58 6.68 8.54
N GLY A 232 14.64 5.36 8.68
CA GLY A 232 14.05 4.60 9.78
C GLY A 232 14.88 4.77 11.05
N ASP A 233 14.21 4.67 12.20
CA ASP A 233 14.84 4.83 13.51
C ASP A 233 15.46 3.52 14.01
N THR A 234 14.89 2.38 13.61
CA THR A 234 15.32 1.04 14.06
C THR A 234 15.93 0.17 12.98
N ASN A 235 15.92 0.64 11.73
CA ASN A 235 16.36 -0.08 10.54
C ASN A 235 15.59 -1.37 10.26
N ASN A 236 14.32 -1.44 10.63
CA ASN A 236 13.47 -2.61 10.35
C ASN A 236 12.62 -2.31 9.12
N TYR A 237 13.22 -2.27 7.93
CA TYR A 237 12.51 -1.85 6.71
C TYR A 237 11.83 -3.03 6.02
N ILE A 238 12.54 -4.15 5.92
CA ILE A 238 12.07 -5.44 5.41
C ILE A 238 11.81 -6.34 6.61
N ASP A 239 10.68 -7.05 6.63
CA ASP A 239 10.34 -7.93 7.75
C ASP A 239 11.38 -9.05 7.95
N ASP A 240 11.67 -9.36 9.22
CA ASP A 240 12.64 -10.38 9.64
C ASP A 240 12.41 -11.78 9.03
N LEU A 241 11.17 -12.09 8.59
CA LEU A 241 10.82 -13.35 7.93
C LEU A 241 10.74 -13.22 6.40
N ALA A 242 10.82 -12.02 5.86
CA ALA A 242 10.73 -11.77 4.43
C ALA A 242 12.06 -12.03 3.72
N SER A 243 11.95 -12.41 2.44
CA SER A 243 13.09 -12.54 1.54
C SER A 243 13.26 -11.28 0.68
N LEU A 244 14.51 -10.85 0.48
CA LEU A 244 14.89 -9.91 -0.56
C LEU A 244 15.40 -10.68 -1.79
N ILE A 245 14.72 -10.50 -2.94
CA ILE A 245 14.97 -11.28 -4.15
C ILE A 245 15.35 -10.32 -5.27
N LEU A 246 16.61 -10.35 -5.70
CA LEU A 246 17.10 -9.55 -6.81
C LEU A 246 17.12 -10.38 -8.09
N ALA A 247 16.77 -9.76 -9.22
CA ALA A 247 16.92 -10.36 -10.54
C ALA A 247 18.38 -10.72 -10.84
N ASN A 248 18.60 -11.64 -11.79
CA ASN A 248 19.94 -12.09 -12.18
C ASN A 248 20.62 -11.09 -13.14
N ASP A 249 20.93 -9.89 -12.64
CA ASP A 249 21.67 -8.84 -13.36
C ASP A 249 22.45 -7.94 -12.40
N THR A 250 23.36 -7.13 -12.94
CA THR A 250 24.22 -6.22 -12.18
C THR A 250 23.65 -4.82 -11.99
N ASP A 251 22.60 -4.47 -12.73
CA ASP A 251 22.03 -3.11 -12.74
C ASP A 251 20.94 -2.92 -11.68
N THR A 252 20.47 -4.03 -11.08
CA THR A 252 19.59 -4.02 -9.92
C THR A 252 20.36 -3.60 -8.68
N ALA A 253 19.93 -2.50 -8.06
CA ALA A 253 20.65 -1.88 -6.95
C ALA A 253 19.79 -1.78 -5.68
N VAL A 254 20.41 -2.01 -4.52
CA VAL A 254 19.83 -1.72 -3.21
C VAL A 254 20.73 -0.73 -2.47
N GLU A 255 20.18 0.43 -2.16
CA GLU A 255 20.86 1.51 -1.45
C GLU A 255 20.52 1.41 0.05
N LEU A 256 21.48 1.02 0.88
CA LEU A 256 21.36 0.87 2.33
C LEU A 256 21.76 2.18 3.02
N ASN A 257 20.93 3.20 2.86
CA ASN A 257 21.17 4.58 3.31
C ASN A 257 20.80 4.79 4.78
N TYR A 258 21.34 3.95 5.66
CA TYR A 258 21.17 3.99 7.10
C TYR A 258 22.42 3.45 7.81
N ASP A 259 22.60 3.78 9.08
CA ASP A 259 23.66 3.20 9.90
C ASP A 259 23.10 2.07 10.75
N GLY A 260 23.69 0.88 10.66
CA GLY A 260 23.29 -0.29 11.45
C GLY A 260 22.83 -1.47 10.60
N ILE A 261 21.95 -2.30 11.16
CA ILE A 261 21.54 -3.60 10.61
C ILE A 261 20.04 -3.62 10.39
N ASP A 262 19.60 -4.07 9.22
CA ASP A 262 18.25 -4.58 8.94
C ASP A 262 18.29 -6.11 8.88
N THR A 263 17.44 -6.81 9.64
CA THR A 263 17.45 -8.27 9.69
C THR A 263 16.39 -8.82 8.74
N ILE A 264 16.77 -9.79 7.90
CA ILE A 264 15.84 -10.40 6.95
C ILE A 264 15.97 -11.92 6.94
N GLY A 265 14.94 -12.60 6.44
CA GLY A 265 14.87 -14.07 6.44
C GLY A 265 15.79 -14.70 5.40
N ALA A 266 15.86 -14.11 4.20
CA ALA A 266 16.74 -14.60 3.14
C ALA A 266 17.08 -13.53 2.10
N LEU A 267 18.19 -13.75 1.38
CA LEU A 267 18.64 -12.91 0.28
C LEU A 267 18.94 -13.78 -0.94
N SER A 268 18.42 -13.38 -2.10
CA SER A 268 18.72 -14.00 -3.38
C SER A 268 19.17 -12.98 -4.41
N PHE A 269 20.05 -13.43 -5.27
CA PHE A 269 20.80 -12.65 -6.25
C PHE A 269 20.51 -13.08 -7.70
N ASP A 270 19.69 -14.10 -7.88
CA ASP A 270 19.44 -14.77 -9.15
C ASP A 270 17.95 -15.09 -9.36
N GLY A 271 17.08 -14.24 -8.82
CA GLY A 271 15.64 -14.39 -8.94
C GLY A 271 15.05 -15.51 -8.07
N GLY A 272 15.73 -15.87 -6.97
CA GLY A 272 15.27 -16.91 -6.04
C GLY A 272 15.73 -18.33 -6.40
N ALA A 273 16.65 -18.47 -7.35
CA ALA A 273 17.18 -19.80 -7.73
C ALA A 273 18.17 -20.32 -6.69
N THR A 274 18.97 -19.44 -6.10
CA THR A 274 19.87 -19.73 -4.97
C THR A 274 19.75 -18.68 -3.88
N TRP A 275 20.17 -19.07 -2.67
CA TRP A 275 20.09 -18.24 -1.47
C TRP A 275 21.49 -17.93 -0.94
N ALA A 276 21.70 -16.67 -0.57
CA ALA A 276 22.94 -16.18 0.01
C ALA A 276 23.23 -16.85 1.35
N ALA A 277 24.51 -16.88 1.72
CA ALA A 277 24.93 -17.39 3.01
C ALA A 277 24.44 -16.49 4.16
N VAL A 278 24.23 -17.09 5.33
CA VAL A 278 23.96 -16.36 6.57
C VAL A 278 25.14 -15.47 6.97
N GLY A 279 24.86 -14.38 7.66
CA GLY A 279 25.85 -13.37 8.05
C GLY A 279 25.44 -11.96 7.61
N THR A 280 26.34 -11.01 7.84
CA THR A 280 26.15 -9.62 7.40
C THR A 280 26.50 -9.47 5.92
N TRP A 281 25.65 -8.74 5.19
CA TRP A 281 25.82 -8.37 3.80
C TRP A 281 25.80 -6.85 3.66
N GLY A 282 26.76 -6.31 2.90
CA GLY A 282 26.84 -4.87 2.65
C GLY A 282 27.51 -4.54 1.33
N ALA A 283 27.71 -3.24 1.09
CA ALA A 283 28.46 -2.73 -0.06
C ALA A 283 29.91 -3.24 -0.08
N PRO A 284 30.60 -3.21 -1.22
CA PRO A 284 32.05 -3.42 -1.27
C PRO A 284 32.76 -2.49 -0.28
N ASP A 285 33.84 -2.97 0.34
CA ASP A 285 34.61 -2.25 1.35
C ASP A 285 33.85 -1.84 2.64
N SER A 286 32.61 -2.27 2.82
CA SER A 286 31.81 -1.98 4.03
C SER A 286 32.29 -2.68 5.31
N GLY A 287 33.12 -3.73 5.19
CA GLY A 287 33.54 -4.57 6.31
C GLY A 287 32.54 -5.64 6.74
N ALA A 288 31.46 -5.85 5.98
CA ALA A 288 30.53 -6.96 6.17
C ALA A 288 31.20 -8.33 5.94
N ASP A 289 30.61 -9.41 6.49
CA ASP A 289 31.07 -10.79 6.27
C ASP A 289 31.08 -11.15 4.78
N HIS A 290 30.06 -10.67 4.06
CA HIS A 290 29.90 -10.84 2.62
C HIS A 290 29.58 -9.50 1.97
N THR A 291 30.01 -9.32 0.73
CA THR A 291 29.81 -8.06 -0.01
C THR A 291 29.27 -8.31 -1.41
N SER A 292 28.57 -7.31 -1.96
CA SER A 292 28.08 -7.33 -3.33
C SER A 292 28.07 -5.93 -3.92
N ASP A 293 28.49 -5.78 -5.18
CA ASP A 293 28.41 -4.53 -5.94
C ASP A 293 26.97 -4.03 -6.16
N ARG A 294 25.97 -4.89 -5.90
CA ARG A 294 24.55 -4.51 -5.92
C ARG A 294 24.12 -3.74 -4.68
N PHE A 295 24.99 -3.65 -3.68
CA PHE A 295 24.76 -2.88 -2.48
C PHE A 295 25.63 -1.61 -2.48
N SER A 296 25.03 -0.54 -1.97
CA SER A 296 25.72 0.73 -1.71
C SER A 296 25.21 1.32 -0.39
N GLY A 297 25.87 2.36 0.11
CA GLY A 297 25.54 2.97 1.40
C GLY A 297 26.33 2.40 2.58
N THR A 298 25.90 2.70 3.80
CA THR A 298 26.62 2.38 5.04
C THR A 298 25.95 1.30 5.88
N GLY A 299 24.72 0.93 5.55
CA GLY A 299 23.96 -0.08 6.28
C GLY A 299 24.33 -1.51 5.90
N TYR A 300 23.84 -2.45 6.71
CA TYR A 300 24.02 -3.88 6.52
C TYR A 300 22.68 -4.62 6.53
N LEU A 301 22.56 -5.65 5.70
CA LEU A 301 21.54 -6.68 5.86
C LEU A 301 22.10 -7.83 6.69
N GLN A 302 21.41 -8.23 7.75
CA GLN A 302 21.73 -9.44 8.51
C GLN A 302 20.82 -10.57 8.06
N ILE A 303 21.41 -11.59 7.45
CA ILE A 303 20.70 -12.82 7.11
C ILE A 303 20.81 -13.76 8.31
N VAL A 304 19.67 -14.09 8.91
CA VAL A 304 19.60 -15.07 10.00
C VAL A 304 19.08 -16.41 9.48
N PRO A 305 19.49 -17.55 10.06
CA PRO A 305 18.84 -18.82 9.74
C PRO A 305 17.36 -18.72 10.10
N GLU A 306 16.47 -19.06 9.16
CA GLU A 306 15.07 -19.26 9.53
C GLU A 306 15.01 -20.29 10.68
N PRO A 307 14.23 -20.05 11.74
CA PRO A 307 13.98 -21.08 12.74
C PRO A 307 13.38 -22.26 12.00
N SER A 308 14.16 -23.34 11.83
CA SER A 308 13.69 -24.48 11.07
C SER A 308 12.32 -24.91 11.62
N ALA A 309 11.35 -25.19 10.74
CA ALA A 309 10.03 -25.65 11.17
C ALA A 309 10.13 -26.86 12.15
N LEU A 310 11.21 -27.64 12.03
CA LEU A 310 11.59 -28.71 12.95
C LEU A 310 11.92 -28.24 14.37
N THR A 311 12.64 -27.13 14.55
CA THR A 311 12.90 -26.54 15.87
C THR A 311 11.62 -26.01 16.52
N LEU A 312 10.71 -25.41 15.75
CA LEU A 312 9.42 -24.95 16.27
C LEU A 312 8.50 -26.13 16.63
N LEU A 313 8.46 -27.17 15.78
CA LEU A 313 7.73 -28.39 16.03
C LEU A 313 8.26 -29.12 17.28
N ALA A 314 9.58 -29.21 17.44
CA ALA A 314 10.22 -29.82 18.59
C ALA A 314 9.86 -29.08 19.89
N ALA A 315 9.90 -27.75 19.89
CA ALA A 315 9.48 -26.94 21.05
C ALA A 315 8.00 -27.14 21.39
N GLY A 316 7.12 -27.19 20.37
CA GLY A 316 5.70 -27.49 20.56
C GLY A 316 5.43 -28.89 21.13
N LEU A 317 6.18 -29.89 20.66
CA LEU A 317 6.06 -31.28 21.13
C LEU A 317 6.53 -31.42 22.58
N VAL A 318 7.61 -30.73 22.96
CA VAL A 318 8.08 -30.65 24.35
C VAL A 318 7.04 -29.97 25.25
N GLY A 319 6.41 -28.89 24.79
CA GLY A 319 5.31 -28.23 25.50
C GLY A 319 4.10 -29.15 25.73
N LEU A 320 3.70 -29.92 24.71
CA LEU A 320 2.62 -30.90 24.81
C LEU A 320 2.96 -32.05 25.78
N LEU A 321 4.19 -32.55 25.75
CA LEU A 321 4.66 -33.59 26.68
C LEU A 321 4.70 -33.08 28.13
N ALA A 322 5.14 -31.85 28.35
CA ALA A 322 5.14 -31.23 29.68
C ALA A 322 3.71 -31.02 30.23
N TYR A 323 2.78 -30.61 29.37
CA TYR A 323 1.36 -30.49 29.73
C TYR A 323 0.74 -31.85 30.06
N ALA A 324 0.98 -32.86 29.21
CA ALA A 324 0.50 -34.21 29.44
C ALA A 324 1.04 -34.77 30.76
N TRP A 325 2.33 -34.60 31.04
CA TRP A 325 2.94 -35.05 32.29
C TRP A 325 2.35 -34.38 33.54
N ARG A 326 2.02 -33.09 33.46
CA ARG A 326 1.39 -32.35 34.56
C ARG A 326 -0.05 -32.78 34.84
N ARG A 327 -0.77 -33.32 33.85
CA ARG A 327 -2.16 -33.79 33.99
C ARG A 327 -2.27 -35.19 34.64
N TRP A 328 -1.17 -35.94 34.65
CA TRP A 328 -1.11 -37.30 35.20
C TRP A 328 -0.53 -37.35 36.62
N ARG A 329 -0.21 -36.19 37.20
CA ARG A 329 0.12 -36.00 38.61
C ARG A 329 -1.02 -35.27 39.31
#